data_AF-A0A1F2ZGA6-F1
#
_entry.id   AF-A0A1F2ZGA6-F1
#
_cell.length_a   1.000
_cell.length_b   1.000
_cell.length_c   1.000
_cell.angle_alpha   90.00
_cell.angle_beta   90.00
_cell.angle_gamma   90.00
#
_symmetry.space_group_name_H-M   'P 1'
#
loop_
_entity.id
_entity.type
_entity.pdbx_description
1 polymer ?
#
loop_
_entity_poly.entity_id
_entity_poly.type
_entity_poly.pdbx_seq_one_letter_code
_entity_poly.pdbx_strand_id
1 'polypeptide(L)'
;MDGSMTTRLEHRSAQLIDQFGRHKHKLRISLTDRCNFRCSYCMPDTPEWLAKKDILSFEELLTFCEMMVSLGIRHIRLTGGEPLMRQGV
;
A
#
# COMPACT_ATOMS: atom_id res chain seq x y z
N MET A 1 32.22 2.34 -29.07
CA MET A 1 31.22 3.15 -28.35
C MET A 1 29.99 2.26 -28.11
N ASP A 2 30.10 1.02 -27.62
CA ASP A 2 30.22 0.59 -26.21
C ASP A 2 29.52 1.53 -25.20
N GLY A 3 28.37 1.08 -24.70
CA GLY A 3 27.52 1.82 -23.77
C GLY A 3 26.16 1.18 -23.53
N SER A 4 26.13 -0.15 -23.35
CA SER A 4 25.03 -0.87 -22.72
C SER A 4 24.69 -0.21 -21.37
N MET A 5 23.42 0.15 -21.10
CA MET A 5 22.78 0.10 -19.76
C MET A 5 21.37 0.74 -19.70
N THR A 6 20.46 0.41 -20.62
CA THR A 6 19.04 0.37 -20.24
C THR A 6 18.70 -1.06 -19.87
N THR A 7 18.98 -1.43 -18.63
CA THR A 7 18.45 -2.66 -18.01
C THR A 7 16.93 -2.50 -17.93
N ARG A 8 16.22 -2.78 -19.02
CA ARG A 8 14.81 -3.15 -18.95
C ARG A 8 14.80 -4.43 -18.12
N LEU A 9 14.46 -4.31 -16.84
CA LEU A 9 14.04 -5.44 -16.03
C LEU A 9 12.91 -6.12 -16.80
N GLU A 10 13.22 -7.18 -17.52
CA GLU A 10 12.26 -8.13 -18.03
C GLU A 10 11.59 -8.75 -16.81
N HIS A 11 10.55 -8.06 -16.31
CA HIS A 11 9.75 -8.53 -15.20
C HIS A 11 8.96 -9.72 -15.73
N ARG A 12 9.56 -10.91 -15.72
CA ARG A 12 8.82 -12.17 -15.74
C ARG A 12 7.70 -11.96 -14.72
N SER A 13 6.46 -11.97 -15.19
CA SER A 13 5.26 -11.70 -14.40
C SER A 13 5.17 -12.72 -13.26
N ALA A 14 5.93 -12.49 -12.19
CA ALA A 14 5.94 -13.30 -11.00
C ALA A 14 4.63 -12.99 -10.30
N GLN A 15 3.61 -13.75 -10.66
CA GLN A 15 2.32 -13.62 -10.03
C GLN A 15 2.49 -13.82 -8.53
N LEU A 16 1.85 -12.96 -7.74
CA LEU A 16 1.84 -13.08 -6.28
C LEU A 16 1.02 -14.31 -5.89
N ILE A 17 1.69 -15.46 -5.78
CA ILE A 17 1.11 -16.73 -5.35
C ILE A 17 1.73 -17.07 -4.00
N ASP A 18 0.89 -17.34 -3.01
CA ASP A 18 1.37 -17.79 -1.71
C ASP A 18 1.64 -19.30 -1.67
N GLN A 19 2.16 -19.79 -0.55
CA GLN A 19 2.51 -21.21 -0.37
C GLN A 19 1.30 -22.16 -0.45
N PHE A 20 0.07 -21.64 -0.36
CA PHE A 20 -1.17 -22.41 -0.52
C PHE A 20 -1.73 -22.33 -1.95
N GLY A 21 -0.99 -21.75 -2.89
CA GLY A 21 -1.41 -21.61 -4.29
C GLY A 21 -2.43 -20.50 -4.55
N ARG A 22 -2.66 -19.58 -3.60
CA ARG A 22 -3.65 -18.50 -3.78
C ARG A 22 -3.02 -17.30 -4.48
N HIS A 23 -3.65 -16.87 -5.58
CA HIS A 23 -3.26 -15.66 -6.30
C HIS A 23 -3.75 -14.42 -5.55
N LYS A 24 -2.85 -13.45 -5.31
CA LYS A 24 -3.19 -12.17 -4.71
C LYS A 24 -3.66 -11.22 -5.82
N HIS A 25 -4.90 -10.77 -5.71
CA HIS A 25 -5.49 -9.78 -6.63
C HIS A 25 -5.93 -8.49 -5.95
N LYS A 26 -5.99 -8.48 -4.61
CA LYS A 26 -6.50 -7.38 -3.80
C LYS A 26 -5.40 -6.83 -2.91
N LEU A 27 -5.19 -5.52 -2.98
CA LEU A 27 -4.29 -4.77 -2.11
C LEU A 27 -5.13 -3.86 -1.21
N ARG A 28 -4.93 -3.94 0.10
CA ARG A 28 -5.53 -3.01 1.07
C ARG A 28 -4.43 -2.09 1.57
N ILE A 29 -4.63 -0.78 1.39
CA ILE A 29 -3.67 0.24 1.81
C ILE A 29 -4.26 0.95 3.02
N SER A 30 -3.52 1.00 4.12
CA SER A 30 -3.87 1.83 5.28
C SER A 30 -3.16 3.17 5.13
N LEU A 31 -3.93 4.23 4.90
CA LEU A 31 -3.41 5.56 4.62
C LEU A 31 -3.03 6.33 5.89
N THR A 32 -3.75 6.07 6.97
CA THR A 32 -3.64 6.74 8.27
C THR A 32 -4.15 5.80 9.33
N ASP A 33 -3.63 5.87 10.54
CA ASP A 33 -4.14 5.18 11.73
C ASP A 33 -5.23 6.00 12.45
N ARG A 34 -5.27 7.31 12.23
CA ARG A 34 -6.25 8.22 12.83
C ARG A 34 -7.68 7.96 12.34
N CYS A 35 -8.64 8.04 13.26
CA CYS A 35 -10.07 8.02 12.99
C CYS A 35 -10.79 9.14 13.78
N ASN A 36 -11.82 9.73 13.18
CA ASN A 36 -12.72 10.68 13.84
C ASN A 36 -13.73 10.00 14.78
N PHE A 37 -13.88 8.68 14.72
CA PHE A 37 -14.70 7.89 15.64
C PHE A 37 -13.87 7.07 16.65
N ARG A 38 -14.56 6.63 17.71
CA ARG A 38 -14.04 5.81 18.81
C ARG A 38 -14.93 4.58 19.01
N CYS A 39 -15.07 3.77 17.96
CA CYS A 39 -15.88 2.57 18.01
C CYS A 39 -15.25 1.54 18.97
N SER A 40 -15.99 1.10 19.99
CA SER A 40 -15.50 0.19 21.05
C SER A 40 -14.96 -1.15 20.53
N TYR A 41 -15.40 -1.59 19.35
CA TYR A 41 -14.96 -2.84 18.72
C TYR A 41 -13.77 -2.65 17.75
N CYS A 42 -13.30 -1.43 17.53
CA CYS A 42 -12.32 -1.13 16.49
C CYS A 42 -11.17 -0.23 16.97
N MET A 43 -11.47 0.82 17.73
CA MET A 43 -10.48 1.81 18.17
C MET A 43 -10.32 1.70 19.69
N PRO A 44 -9.08 1.54 20.21
CA PRO A 44 -8.85 1.54 21.65
C PRO A 44 -9.20 2.89 22.27
N ASP A 45 -9.47 2.89 23.58
CA ASP A 45 -9.83 4.10 24.33
C ASP A 45 -8.71 5.16 24.28
N THR A 46 -7.45 4.70 24.38
CA THR A 46 -6.24 5.53 24.28
C THR A 46 -5.40 5.08 23.09
N PRO A 47 -5.66 5.60 21.87
CA PRO A 47 -4.88 5.24 20.69
C PRO A 47 -3.51 5.95 20.70
N GLU A 48 -2.47 5.18 20.37
CA GLU A 48 -1.14 5.69 20.06
C GLU A 48 -1.01 5.90 18.56
N TRP A 49 -0.78 7.16 18.15
CA TRP A 49 -0.67 7.50 16.74
C TRP A 49 0.78 7.43 16.25
N LEU A 50 0.97 6.88 15.06
CA LEU A 50 2.20 6.95 14.32
C LEU A 50 2.60 8.41 14.06
N ALA A 51 3.91 8.67 14.14
CA ALA A 51 4.42 9.97 13.72
C ALA A 51 4.25 10.10 12.21
N LYS A 52 4.02 11.34 11.72
CA LYS A 52 3.79 11.60 10.29
C LYS A 52 4.93 11.07 9.39
N LYS A 53 6.16 11.09 9.89
CA LYS A 53 7.37 10.61 9.20
C LYS A 53 7.40 9.09 9.00
N ASP A 54 6.64 8.34 9.80
CA ASP A 54 6.58 6.88 9.74
C ASP A 54 5.44 6.40 8.82
N ILE A 55 4.67 7.33 8.24
CA ILE A 55 3.62 7.07 7.25
C ILE A 55 4.21 7.33 5.86
N LEU A 56 4.04 6.37 4.95
CA LEU A 56 4.47 6.51 3.56
C LEU A 56 3.88 7.77 2.91
N SER A 57 4.72 8.52 2.21
CA SER A 57 4.33 9.63 1.33
C SER A 57 3.46 9.16 0.16
N PHE A 58 2.88 10.09 -0.58
CA PHE A 58 2.04 9.74 -1.73
C PHE A 58 2.89 9.17 -2.88
N GLU A 59 4.10 9.67 -3.05
CA GLU A 59 5.07 9.24 -4.05
C GLU A 59 5.54 7.81 -3.79
N GLU A 60 5.84 7.49 -2.53
CA GLU A 60 6.19 6.11 -2.12
C GLU A 60 5.01 5.16 -2.30
N LEU A 61 3.79 5.59 -1.94
CA LEU A 61 2.58 4.80 -2.15
C LEU A 61 2.31 4.54 -3.63
N LEU A 62 2.48 5.54 -4.49
CA LEU A 62 2.29 5.40 -5.93
C LEU A 62 3.29 4.40 -6.52
N THR A 63 4.58 4.58 -6.20
CA THR A 63 5.65 3.67 -6.63
C THR A 63 5.36 2.23 -6.19
N PHE A 64 4.92 2.05 -4.94
CA PHE A 64 4.52 0.75 -4.41
C PHE A 64 3.32 0.16 -5.16
N CYS A 65 2.29 0.96 -5.44
CA CYS A 65 1.11 0.51 -6.16
C CYS A 65 1.44 0.08 -7.59
N GLU A 66 2.28 0.83 -8.30
CA GLU A 66 2.71 0.48 -9.67
C GLU A 66 3.43 -0.86 -9.71
N MET A 67 4.36 -1.09 -8.77
CA MET A 67 5.02 -2.39 -8.63
C MET A 67 4.01 -3.50 -8.35
N MET A 68 3.08 -3.30 -7.42
CA MET A 68 2.08 -4.30 -7.05
C MET A 68 1.10 -4.63 -8.19
N VAL A 69 0.70 -3.64 -8.98
CA VAL A 69 -0.14 -3.84 -10.17
C VAL A 69 0.61 -4.63 -11.24
N SER A 70 1.91 -4.37 -11.44
CA SER A 70 2.74 -5.14 -12.37
C SER A 70 2.86 -6.63 -11.98
N LEU A 71 2.72 -6.94 -10.68
CA LEU A 71 2.72 -8.29 -10.13
C LEU A 71 1.35 -8.99 -10.10
N GLY A 72 0.30 -8.35 -10.65
CA GLY A 72 -1.02 -8.95 -10.85
C GLY A 72 -2.12 -8.54 -9.86
N ILE A 73 -1.88 -7.52 -9.04
CA ILE A 73 -2.95 -6.86 -8.26
C ILE A 73 -3.90 -6.13 -9.22
N ARG A 74 -5.21 -6.27 -8.98
CA ARG A 74 -6.28 -5.67 -9.82
C ARG A 74 -7.23 -4.78 -9.03
N HIS A 75 -7.28 -4.92 -7.72
CA HIS A 75 -8.18 -4.16 -6.86
C HIS A 75 -7.38 -3.53 -5.73
N ILE A 76 -7.41 -2.21 -5.64
CA ILE A 76 -6.80 -1.45 -4.55
C ILE A 76 -7.93 -0.88 -3.69
N ARG A 77 -7.92 -1.18 -2.39
CA ARG A 77 -8.85 -0.63 -1.41
C ARG A 77 -8.09 0.27 -0.46
N LEU A 78 -8.44 1.55 -0.45
CA LEU A 78 -7.93 2.52 0.50
C LEU A 78 -8.72 2.41 1.82
N THR A 79 -7.98 2.36 2.92
CA THR A 79 -8.47 2.22 4.29
C THR A 79 -7.60 3.04 5.24
N GLY A 80 -7.82 2.91 6.53
CA GLY A 80 -7.03 3.53 7.58
C GLY A 80 -7.66 3.23 8.93
N GLY A 81 -7.60 4.20 9.82
CA GLY A 81 -8.77 4.57 10.62
C GLY A 81 -9.85 5.14 9.70
N GLU A 82 -9.90 6.46 9.58
CA GLU A 82 -10.75 7.16 8.59
C GLU A 82 -9.86 7.70 7.45
N PRO A 83 -9.93 7.14 6.23
CA PRO A 83 -9.12 7.56 5.09
C PRO A 83 -9.12 9.07 4.83
N LEU A 84 -10.26 9.73 4.99
CA LEU A 84 -10.41 11.16 4.69
C LEU A 84 -9.73 12.07 5.72
N MET A 85 -9.22 11.52 6.83
CA MET A 85 -8.42 12.27 7.81
C MET A 85 -6.97 12.50 7.36
N ARG A 86 -6.50 11.79 6.32
CA ARG A 86 -5.15 12.00 5.77
C ARG A 86 -5.11 13.30 4.98
N GLN A 87 -4.41 14.29 5.53
CA GLN A 87 -4.21 15.58 4.86
C GLN A 87 -3.43 15.43 3.55
N GLY A 88 -3.81 16.20 2.52
CA GLY A 88 -3.24 16.13 1.17
C GLY A 88 -4.06 15.29 0.18
N VAL A 89 -5.22 14.78 0.62
CA VAL A 89 -6.34 14.36 -0.25
C VAL A 89 -7.36 15.48 -0.35
#